data_AF-A0A1W1W3D3-F1
#
_entry.id   AF-A0A1W1W3D3-F1
#
_cell.length_a   1.000
_cell.length_b   1.000
_cell.length_c   1.000
_cell.angle_alpha   90.00
_cell.angle_beta   90.00
_cell.angle_gamma   90.00
#
_symmetry.space_group_name_H-M   'P 1'
#
loop_
_entity.id
_entity.type
_entity.pdbx_description
1 polymer ?
#
loop_
_entity_poly.entity_id
_entity_poly.type
_entity_poly.pdbx_seq_one_letter_code
_entity_poly.pdbx_strand_id
1 'polypeptide(L)'
;MAKVSAPLMSMDASGALGKTVVFGKWKGVNYARSYFVPMNPNTLNQQKIRSYFSRAVQSWHLESAETKEKWNLAVRGKPLTGFNYYVAQYIKYLSTHDGQAPGEPFLPPSP
;
A
#
# COMPACT_ATOMS: atom_id res chain seq x y z
N MET A 1 -18.29 13.04 -33.92
CA MET A 1 -18.60 12.22 -32.71
C MET A 1 -18.97 10.83 -33.19
N ALA A 2 -18.10 9.83 -33.04
CA ALA A 2 -18.40 8.48 -33.51
C ALA A 2 -19.34 7.79 -32.52
N LYS A 3 -20.61 7.64 -32.92
CA LYS A 3 -21.60 6.87 -32.20
C LYS A 3 -21.25 5.39 -32.39
N VAL A 4 -20.79 4.71 -31.35
CA VAL A 4 -20.53 3.26 -31.41
C VAL A 4 -21.88 2.56 -31.46
N SER A 5 -22.27 2.13 -32.65
CA SER A 5 -23.48 1.35 -32.90
C SER A 5 -23.09 -0.12 -33.02
N ALA A 6 -23.71 -0.97 -32.20
CA ALA A 6 -23.45 -2.41 -32.00
C ALA A 6 -22.08 -2.75 -31.37
N PRO A 7 -21.96 -2.88 -30.02
CA PRO A 7 -20.72 -3.28 -29.35
C PRO A 7 -20.42 -4.80 -29.50
N LEU A 8 -20.95 -5.42 -30.55
CA LEU A 8 -21.12 -6.84 -30.86
C LEU A 8 -22.37 -7.56 -30.31
N MET A 9 -23.34 -6.88 -29.63
CA MET A 9 -24.79 -7.23 -29.46
C MET A 9 -25.48 -6.43 -28.31
N SER A 10 -25.58 -5.11 -28.40
CA SER A 10 -26.54 -4.24 -27.67
C SER A 10 -26.97 -4.58 -26.22
N MET A 11 -26.07 -5.06 -25.37
CA MET A 11 -26.26 -5.22 -23.92
C MET A 11 -24.94 -4.86 -23.25
N ASP A 12 -24.96 -4.24 -22.06
CA ASP A 12 -23.80 -3.85 -21.26
C ASP A 12 -22.70 -4.94 -21.20
N ALA A 13 -21.79 -4.92 -22.19
CA ALA A 13 -20.76 -5.94 -22.31
C ALA A 13 -19.69 -5.71 -21.24
N SER A 14 -19.54 -6.68 -20.34
CA SER A 14 -18.54 -6.69 -19.28
C SER A 14 -17.80 -8.03 -19.28
N GLY A 15 -16.49 -7.98 -19.02
CA GLY A 15 -15.67 -9.19 -18.85
C GLY A 15 -14.63 -9.40 -19.95
N ALA A 16 -13.86 -10.47 -19.81
CA ALA A 16 -12.76 -10.82 -20.71
C ALA A 16 -13.25 -11.73 -21.85
N LEU A 17 -13.08 -11.30 -23.09
CA LEU A 17 -13.20 -12.16 -24.27
C LEU A 17 -11.84 -12.78 -24.57
N GLY A 18 -11.77 -14.11 -24.51
CA GLY A 18 -10.66 -14.91 -25.02
C GLY A 18 -9.27 -14.52 -24.52
N LYS A 19 -9.15 -13.95 -23.30
CA LYS A 19 -7.90 -13.38 -22.76
C LYS A 19 -7.18 -12.43 -23.73
N THR A 20 -7.94 -11.72 -24.57
CA THR A 20 -7.41 -10.79 -25.57
C THR A 20 -7.96 -9.39 -25.35
N VAL A 21 -9.27 -9.25 -25.10
CA VAL A 21 -9.92 -7.96 -24.83
C VAL A 21 -10.80 -8.07 -23.59
N VAL A 22 -10.78 -7.04 -22.74
CA VAL A 22 -11.67 -6.89 -21.58
C VAL A 22 -12.54 -5.67 -21.79
N PHE A 23 -13.86 -5.86 -21.75
CA PHE A 23 -14.84 -4.80 -21.79
C PHE A 23 -15.20 -4.38 -20.37
N GLY A 24 -15.31 -3.08 -20.14
CA GLY A 24 -15.69 -2.50 -18.87
C GLY A 24 -16.44 -1.19 -19.03
N LYS A 25 -17.06 -0.73 -17.94
CA LYS A 25 -17.80 0.52 -17.88
C LYS A 25 -17.30 1.35 -16.72
N TRP A 26 -16.92 2.59 -17.02
CA TRP A 26 -16.50 3.56 -16.00
C TRP A 26 -17.33 4.82 -16.13
N LYS A 27 -18.07 5.18 -15.06
CA LYS A 27 -18.95 6.37 -15.02
C LYS A 27 -19.84 6.52 -16.26
N GLY A 28 -20.45 5.42 -16.72
CA GLY A 28 -21.32 5.42 -17.90
C GLY A 28 -20.60 5.36 -19.25
N VAL A 29 -19.27 5.43 -19.27
CA VAL A 29 -18.46 5.28 -20.49
C VAL A 29 -18.01 3.84 -20.64
N ASN A 30 -18.39 3.21 -21.74
CA ASN A 30 -17.92 1.87 -22.10
C ASN A 30 -16.50 1.98 -22.68
N TYR A 31 -15.61 1.10 -22.24
CA TYR A 31 -14.24 1.01 -22.74
C TYR A 31 -13.84 -0.45 -22.95
N ALA A 32 -12.90 -0.65 -23.88
CA ALA A 32 -12.24 -1.92 -24.11
C ALA A 32 -10.74 -1.75 -23.86
N ARG A 33 -10.14 -2.70 -23.16
CA ARG A 33 -8.67 -2.76 -22.93
C ARG A 33 -8.15 -4.12 -23.34
N SER A 34 -6.89 -4.19 -23.76
CA SER A 34 -6.23 -5.48 -23.93
C SER A 34 -6.21 -6.23 -22.61
N TYR A 35 -6.47 -7.54 -22.67
CA TYR A 35 -6.30 -8.41 -21.53
C TYR A 35 -4.83 -8.40 -21.13
N PHE A 36 -4.58 -7.97 -19.91
CA PHE A 36 -3.25 -7.88 -19.34
C PHE A 36 -3.32 -8.53 -17.96
N VAL A 37 -2.53 -9.57 -17.76
CA VAL A 37 -2.28 -10.15 -16.44
C VAL A 37 -1.15 -9.33 -15.83
N PRO A 38 -1.39 -8.61 -14.72
CA PRO A 38 -0.31 -7.94 -14.02
C PRO A 38 0.75 -8.95 -13.61
N MET A 39 2.00 -8.69 -13.96
CA MET A 39 3.10 -9.43 -13.37
C MET A 39 3.13 -9.12 -11.87
N ASN A 40 3.21 -10.15 -11.03
CA ASN A 40 3.47 -10.02 -9.60
C ASN A 40 4.91 -10.47 -9.28
N PRO A 41 5.94 -9.74 -9.76
CA PRO A 41 7.32 -10.18 -9.60
C PRO A 41 7.75 -10.05 -8.14
N ASN A 42 8.12 -11.15 -7.49
CA ASN A 42 8.61 -11.15 -6.11
C ASN A 42 10.09 -10.74 -6.03
N THR A 43 10.40 -9.50 -6.44
CA THR A 43 11.78 -8.99 -6.51
C THR A 43 12.43 -8.86 -5.13
N LEU A 44 13.77 -8.87 -5.08
CA LEU A 44 14.54 -8.68 -3.85
C LEU A 44 14.16 -7.38 -3.12
N ASN A 45 13.95 -6.29 -3.88
CA ASN A 45 13.53 -5.00 -3.31
C ASN A 45 12.14 -5.07 -2.67
N GLN A 46 11.18 -5.79 -3.29
CA GLN A 46 9.87 -5.99 -2.68
C GLN A 46 9.95 -6.82 -1.40
N GLN A 47 10.77 -7.88 -1.40
CA GLN A 47 11.00 -8.69 -0.20
C GLN A 47 11.65 -7.87 0.93
N LYS A 48 12.60 -6.99 0.58
CA LYS A 48 13.25 -6.07 1.53
C LYS A 48 12.23 -5.16 2.22
N ILE A 49 11.36 -4.50 1.44
CA ILE A 49 10.32 -3.62 2.00
C ILE A 49 9.32 -4.42 2.84
N ARG A 50 8.87 -5.60 2.39
CA ARG A 50 7.98 -6.48 3.18
C ARG A 50 8.63 -6.88 4.51
N SER A 51 9.92 -7.22 4.50
CA SER A 51 10.69 -7.52 5.71
C SER A 51 10.73 -6.34 6.67
N TYR A 52 10.91 -5.11 6.16
CA TYR A 52 10.90 -3.91 7.00
C TYR A 52 9.55 -3.67 7.68
N PHE A 53 8.43 -3.85 6.96
CA PHE A 53 7.11 -3.78 7.56
C PHE A 53 6.92 -4.83 8.66
N SER A 54 7.27 -6.10 8.40
CA SER A 54 7.17 -7.17 9.40
C SER A 54 7.98 -6.86 10.66
N ARG A 55 9.21 -6.35 10.50
CA ARG A 55 10.09 -5.96 11.61
C ARG A 55 9.53 -4.78 12.40
N ALA A 56 9.01 -3.75 11.73
CA ALA A 56 8.41 -2.60 12.39
C ALA A 56 7.19 -3.01 13.24
N VAL A 57 6.33 -3.89 12.72
CA VAL A 57 5.17 -4.41 13.44
C VAL A 57 5.60 -5.27 14.64
N GLN A 58 6.57 -6.17 14.45
CA GLN A 58 7.11 -6.99 15.55
C GLN A 58 7.70 -6.12 16.66
N SER A 59 8.49 -5.11 16.30
CA SER A 59 9.09 -4.17 17.26
C SER A 59 8.03 -3.37 18.00
N TRP A 60 6.96 -2.90 17.33
CA TRP A 60 5.83 -2.28 18.01
C TRP A 60 5.17 -3.20 19.03
N HIS A 61 5.02 -4.50 18.74
CA HIS A 61 4.42 -5.43 19.70
C HIS A 61 5.29 -5.62 20.95
N LEU A 62 6.62 -5.65 20.80
CA LEU A 62 7.59 -5.76 21.89
C LEU A 62 7.75 -4.48 22.71
N GLU A 63 7.43 -3.34 22.12
CA GLU A 63 7.59 -2.03 22.75
C GLU A 63 6.67 -1.86 23.98
N SER A 64 7.17 -1.13 24.98
CA SER A 64 6.46 -0.90 26.24
C SER A 64 5.19 -0.05 26.06
N ALA A 65 4.25 -0.17 27.01
CA ALA A 65 3.04 0.67 27.00
C ALA A 65 3.37 2.17 27.09
N GLU A 66 4.39 2.54 27.87
CA GLU A 66 4.85 3.92 28.03
C GLU A 66 5.35 4.52 26.71
N THR A 67 6.18 3.79 25.97
CA THR A 67 6.65 4.26 24.67
C THR A 67 5.49 4.40 23.69
N LYS A 68 4.56 3.43 23.64
CA LYS A 68 3.36 3.50 22.78
C LYS A 68 2.51 4.74 23.09
N GLU A 69 2.39 5.12 24.35
CA GLU A 69 1.71 6.35 24.75
C GLU A 69 2.42 7.59 24.20
N LYS A 70 3.75 7.68 24.30
CA LYS A 70 4.53 8.79 23.70
C LYS A 70 4.29 8.92 22.20
N TRP A 71 4.19 7.80 21.47
CA TRP A 71 3.85 7.81 20.05
C TRP A 71 2.42 8.29 19.78
N ASN A 72 1.45 7.93 20.61
CA ASN A 72 0.08 8.45 20.52
C ASN A 72 0.00 9.95 20.85
N LEU A 73 0.83 10.44 21.78
CA LEU A 73 0.94 11.86 22.09
C LEU A 73 1.55 12.65 20.92
N ALA A 74 2.57 12.11 20.27
CA ALA A 74 3.29 12.77 19.15
C ALA A 74 2.41 13.04 17.91
N VAL A 75 1.29 12.33 17.77
CA VAL A 75 0.36 12.46 16.63
C VAL A 75 -0.92 13.23 16.97
N ARG A 76 -1.05 13.76 18.19
CA ARG A 76 -2.23 14.53 18.58
C ARG A 76 -2.47 15.69 17.60
N GLY A 77 -3.71 15.82 17.14
CA GLY A 77 -4.11 16.82 16.14
C GLY A 77 -3.84 16.44 14.68
N LYS A 78 -3.28 15.25 14.41
CA LYS A 78 -3.11 14.72 13.05
C LYS A 78 -4.07 13.53 12.81
N PRO A 79 -4.54 13.30 11.56
CA PRO A 79 -5.41 12.17 11.23
C PRO A 79 -4.61 10.85 11.10
N LEU A 80 -3.84 10.50 12.12
CA LEU A 80 -2.98 9.32 12.17
C LEU A 80 -2.85 8.78 13.60
N THR A 81 -2.69 7.46 13.72
CA THR A 81 -2.47 6.78 15.01
C THR A 81 -0.98 6.77 15.36
N GLY A 82 -0.66 6.61 16.65
CA GLY A 82 0.74 6.49 17.09
C GLY A 82 1.43 5.30 16.44
N PHE A 83 0.71 4.19 16.25
CA PHE A 83 1.18 3.02 15.50
C PHE A 83 1.56 3.36 14.04
N ASN A 84 0.70 4.07 13.31
CA ASN A 84 0.98 4.43 11.92
C ASN A 84 2.24 5.31 11.83
N TYR A 85 2.40 6.24 12.78
CA TYR A 85 3.57 7.11 12.83
C TYR A 85 4.84 6.35 13.24
N TYR A 86 4.75 5.45 14.21
CA TYR A 86 5.83 4.54 14.62
C TYR A 86 6.35 3.74 13.43
N VAL A 87 5.45 3.03 12.73
CA VAL A 87 5.82 2.16 11.60
C VAL A 87 6.47 2.98 10.49
N ALA A 88 5.94 4.18 10.19
CA ALA A 88 6.53 5.06 9.20
C ALA A 88 7.97 5.48 9.57
N GLN A 89 8.19 5.90 10.82
CA GLN A 89 9.53 6.30 11.28
C GLN A 89 10.49 5.11 11.37
N TYR A 90 10.02 3.95 11.81
CA TYR A 90 10.83 2.73 11.90
C TYR A 90 11.30 2.26 10.52
N ILE A 91 10.40 2.27 9.52
CA ILE A 91 10.76 1.90 8.14
C ILE A 91 11.74 2.93 7.55
N LYS A 92 11.55 4.21 7.83
CA LYS A 92 12.50 5.27 7.43
C LYS A 92 13.87 5.08 8.09
N TYR A 93 13.91 4.65 9.35
CA TYR A 93 15.16 4.33 10.03
C TYR A 93 15.84 3.14 9.35
N LEU A 94 15.12 2.04 9.12
CA LEU A 94 15.66 0.86 8.45
C LEU A 94 16.18 1.18 7.05
N SER A 95 15.51 2.05 6.28
CA SER A 95 15.96 2.41 4.94
C SER A 95 17.22 3.27 4.93
N THR A 96 17.44 4.06 5.98
CA THR A 96 18.62 4.95 6.12
C THR A 96 19.81 4.27 6.78
N HIS A 97 19.59 3.18 7.52
CA HIS A 97 20.62 2.44 8.26
C HIS A 97 20.80 1.01 7.70
N ASP A 98 20.57 0.82 6.40
CA ASP A 98 20.78 -0.46 5.70
C ASP A 98 20.11 -1.68 6.36
N GLY A 99 18.97 -1.47 7.01
CA GLY A 99 18.19 -2.52 7.70
C GLY A 99 18.64 -2.81 9.13
N GLN A 100 19.50 -2.00 9.74
CA GLN A 100 19.79 -2.08 11.17
C GLN A 100 18.62 -1.53 11.98
N ALA A 101 18.19 -2.28 13.00
CA ALA A 101 17.11 -1.84 13.87
C ALA A 101 17.55 -0.64 14.73
N PRO A 102 16.64 0.30 15.04
CA PRO A 102 16.93 1.34 16.01
C PRO A 102 17.15 0.76 17.40
N GLY A 103 17.91 1.47 18.25
CA GLY A 103 18.07 1.12 19.65
C GLY A 103 16.76 1.26 20.44
N GLU A 104 16.59 0.44 21.47
CA GLU A 104 15.43 0.47 22.36
C GLU A 104 15.67 1.40 23.56
N PRO A 105 14.67 2.19 24.00
CA PRO A 105 13.34 2.34 23.42
C PRO A 105 13.35 3.26 22.18
N PHE A 106 12.57 2.90 21.14
CA PHE A 106 12.44 3.74 19.94
C PHE A 106 11.43 4.87 20.21
N LEU A 107 11.94 6.07 20.43
CA LEU A 107 11.13 7.24 20.79
C LEU A 107 10.73 8.09 19.57
N PRO A 108 9.58 8.79 19.62
CA PRO A 108 9.20 9.71 18.55
C PRO A 108 10.23 10.83 18.42
N PRO A 109 10.53 11.29 17.19
CA PRO A 109 11.39 12.44 16.99
C PRO A 109 10.79 13.65 17.69
N SER A 110 11.63 14.45 18.35
CA SER A 110 11.23 15.70 18.99
C SER A 110 10.50 16.61 17.98
N PRO A 111 9.43 17.31 18.39
CA PRO A 111 8.72 18.25 17.54
C PRO A 111 9.61 19.41 17.06
#